data_AF-A0A8C5XZV7-F1
#
_entry.id   AF-A0A8C5XZV7-F1
#
_cell.length_a   1.000
_cell.length_b   1.000
_cell.length_c   1.000
_cell.angle_alpha   90.00
_cell.angle_beta   90.00
_cell.angle_gamma   90.00
#
_symmetry.space_group_name_H-M   'P 1'
#
loop_
_entity.id
_entity.type
_entity.pdbx_description
1 polymer ?
#
loop_
_entity_poly.entity_id
_entity_poly.type
_entity_poly.pdbx_seq_one_letter_code
_entity_poly.pdbx_strand_id
1 'polypeptide(L)'
;MAASLRLPEAASTAGLAAVYSAGFIGLGNTGNPMAKNLMKHGYPLIVYDVFPEACKEFQDAVKKDSLLIDSGTIDPAVSKELAKEVEKMGAVFMDAPVSGGVGAARLGNLTFMVGGVEDAFAAAQELLGCMGSSLVYCGAVGTERAAKTCNNMLLAISMIGTAEAMNLGIGLGLDPKLLAKNLNMSSGRCWSSATYKPVPGVMEGVPSANDYQGGFGTTLMAKDLGLAQDSATSTKSPILLGSLAHQLYRMMCPKGYSKKDFSSVFQFLRE
;
A
#
# COMPACT_ATOMS: atom_id res chain seq x y z
N MET A 1 -23.28 -5.05 -31.94
CA MET A 1 -23.84 -6.15 -31.13
C MET A 1 -22.88 -6.40 -29.98
N ALA A 2 -23.17 -5.86 -28.80
CA ALA A 2 -22.38 -6.13 -27.60
C ALA A 2 -22.74 -7.54 -27.11
N ALA A 3 -21.79 -8.47 -27.16
CA ALA A 3 -21.97 -9.79 -26.60
C ALA A 3 -21.89 -9.67 -25.08
N SER A 4 -23.05 -9.75 -24.39
CA SER A 4 -23.08 -9.93 -22.95
C SER A 4 -22.47 -11.29 -22.62
N LEU A 5 -21.28 -11.30 -22.02
CA LEU A 5 -20.76 -12.49 -21.35
C LEU A 5 -21.70 -12.78 -20.16
N ARG A 6 -22.58 -13.78 -20.32
CA ARG A 6 -23.37 -14.30 -19.20
C ARG A 6 -22.42 -15.05 -18.28
N LEU A 7 -22.30 -14.57 -17.05
CA LEU A 7 -21.66 -15.32 -15.97
C LEU A 7 -22.52 -16.56 -15.63
N PRO A 8 -21.92 -17.71 -15.30
CA PRO A 8 -22.65 -18.87 -14.81
C PRO A 8 -23.30 -18.56 -13.45
N GLU A 9 -24.50 -19.08 -13.23
CA GLU A 9 -25.31 -18.88 -12.02
C GLU A 9 -24.55 -19.23 -10.73
N ALA A 10 -24.82 -18.46 -9.67
CA ALA A 10 -24.15 -18.51 -8.38
C ALA A 10 -24.14 -19.92 -7.77
N ALA A 11 -22.99 -20.59 -7.86
CA ALA A 11 -22.68 -21.74 -7.01
C ALA A 11 -22.34 -21.26 -5.60
N SER A 12 -22.63 -22.10 -4.61
CA SER A 12 -22.41 -21.83 -3.17
C SER A 12 -20.98 -21.37 -2.85
N THR A 13 -20.76 -20.85 -1.64
CA THR A 13 -19.46 -20.38 -1.14
C THR A 13 -18.31 -21.40 -1.20
N ALA A 14 -18.59 -22.69 -1.41
CA ALA A 14 -17.57 -23.71 -1.66
C ALA A 14 -17.26 -23.92 -3.17
N GLY A 15 -18.07 -23.36 -4.05
CA GLY A 15 -18.01 -23.53 -5.51
C GLY A 15 -17.22 -22.46 -6.26
N LEU A 16 -17.09 -21.23 -5.74
CA LEU A 16 -16.33 -20.16 -6.40
C LEU A 16 -14.81 -20.40 -6.39
N ALA A 17 -14.29 -21.05 -5.34
CA ALA A 17 -12.90 -21.51 -5.26
C ALA A 17 -12.50 -22.47 -6.40
N ALA A 18 -13.47 -23.09 -7.08
CA ALA A 18 -13.24 -23.99 -8.21
C ALA A 18 -13.28 -23.29 -9.58
N VAL A 19 -13.76 -22.04 -9.67
CA VAL A 19 -14.00 -21.37 -10.97
C VAL A 19 -12.85 -20.43 -11.36
N TYR A 20 -12.14 -19.84 -10.39
CA TYR A 20 -11.08 -18.86 -10.66
C TYR A 20 -9.73 -19.33 -10.11
N SER A 21 -8.72 -19.37 -10.99
CA SER A 21 -7.32 -19.42 -10.56
C SER A 21 -6.85 -18.00 -10.22
N ALA A 22 -6.28 -17.81 -9.03
CA ALA A 22 -5.85 -16.49 -8.55
C ALA A 22 -4.45 -16.17 -9.08
N GLY A 23 -4.33 -15.10 -9.87
CA GLY A 23 -3.04 -14.57 -10.32
C GLY A 23 -2.42 -13.62 -9.29
N PHE A 24 -1.14 -13.80 -8.94
CA PHE A 24 -0.43 -12.96 -7.96
C PHE A 24 0.89 -12.44 -8.53
N ILE A 25 1.03 -11.11 -8.65
CA ILE A 25 2.21 -10.48 -9.26
C ILE A 25 3.03 -9.75 -8.19
N GLY A 26 4.32 -10.13 -8.05
CA GLY A 26 5.28 -9.51 -7.14
C GLY A 26 5.39 -10.18 -5.77
N LEU A 27 6.46 -10.94 -5.54
CA LEU A 27 6.77 -11.75 -4.36
C LEU A 27 7.86 -11.11 -3.46
N GLY A 28 7.88 -9.78 -3.38
CA GLY A 28 8.76 -9.04 -2.47
C GLY A 28 8.37 -9.21 -0.98
N ASN A 29 8.89 -8.33 -0.12
CA ASN A 29 8.69 -8.41 1.35
C ASN A 29 7.22 -8.49 1.79
N THR A 30 6.32 -7.82 1.08
CA THR A 30 4.87 -7.85 1.34
C THR A 30 4.17 -8.95 0.54
N GLY A 31 4.60 -9.20 -0.70
CA GLY A 31 3.96 -10.15 -1.61
C GLY A 31 4.15 -11.62 -1.23
N ASN A 32 5.34 -12.02 -0.77
CA ASN A 32 5.59 -13.41 -0.35
C ASN A 32 4.67 -13.88 0.80
N PRO A 33 4.50 -13.14 1.92
CA PRO A 33 3.58 -13.57 2.98
C PRO A 33 2.11 -13.55 2.54
N MET A 34 1.73 -12.64 1.64
CA MET A 34 0.38 -12.60 1.03
C MET A 34 0.10 -13.88 0.22
N ALA A 35 0.99 -14.25 -0.71
CA ALA A 35 0.86 -15.49 -1.48
C ALA A 35 0.80 -16.73 -0.57
N LYS A 36 1.61 -16.78 0.50
CA LYS A 36 1.57 -17.87 1.49
C LYS A 36 0.24 -17.95 2.25
N ASN A 37 -0.42 -16.83 2.53
CA ASN A 37 -1.73 -16.85 3.17
C ASN A 37 -2.81 -17.40 2.25
N LEU A 38 -2.77 -17.09 0.95
CA LEU A 38 -3.70 -17.67 -0.03
C LEU A 38 -3.54 -19.20 -0.12
N MET A 39 -2.29 -19.71 -0.15
CA MET A 39 -2.03 -21.16 -0.16
C MET A 39 -2.55 -21.87 1.10
N LYS A 40 -2.39 -21.26 2.28
CA LYS A 40 -2.91 -21.81 3.55
C LYS A 40 -4.44 -21.99 3.53
N HIS A 41 -5.14 -21.17 2.76
CA HIS A 41 -6.60 -21.25 2.59
C HIS A 41 -7.01 -22.14 1.41
N GLY A 42 -6.07 -22.82 0.75
CA GLY A 42 -6.34 -23.82 -0.29
C GLY A 42 -6.49 -23.26 -1.71
N TYR A 43 -6.16 -22.00 -1.96
CA TYR A 43 -6.27 -21.41 -3.29
C TYR A 43 -5.05 -21.76 -4.19
N PRO A 44 -5.27 -22.32 -5.40
CA PRO A 44 -4.21 -22.49 -6.39
C PRO A 44 -3.78 -21.12 -6.95
N LEU A 45 -2.47 -20.87 -7.00
CA LEU A 45 -1.89 -19.59 -7.41
C LEU A 45 -1.12 -19.70 -8.74
N ILE A 46 -1.35 -18.73 -9.61
CA ILE A 46 -0.47 -18.42 -10.75
C ILE A 46 0.34 -17.21 -10.32
N VAL A 47 1.65 -17.33 -10.13
CA VAL A 47 2.47 -16.17 -9.74
C VAL A 47 3.36 -15.68 -10.87
N TYR A 48 3.73 -14.40 -10.79
CA TYR A 48 4.79 -13.81 -11.60
C TYR A 48 5.61 -12.82 -10.76
N ASP A 49 6.92 -12.83 -10.94
CA ASP A 49 7.85 -11.84 -10.39
C ASP A 49 8.95 -11.61 -11.43
N VAL A 50 9.46 -10.38 -11.49
CA VAL A 50 10.58 -10.03 -12.35
C VAL A 50 11.89 -10.74 -11.94
N PHE A 51 11.98 -11.21 -10.70
CA PHE A 51 13.05 -12.07 -10.19
C PHE A 51 12.59 -13.54 -10.20
N PRO A 52 13.05 -14.36 -11.17
CA PRO A 52 12.57 -15.75 -11.33
C PRO A 52 12.82 -16.63 -10.10
N GLU A 53 13.85 -16.32 -9.32
CA GLU A 53 14.18 -16.96 -8.05
C GLU A 53 13.00 -16.92 -7.06
N ALA A 54 12.25 -15.81 -7.03
CA ALA A 54 11.11 -15.64 -6.13
C ALA A 54 9.91 -16.51 -6.52
N CYS A 55 9.78 -16.83 -7.81
CA CYS A 55 8.71 -17.68 -8.36
C CYS A 55 9.00 -19.18 -8.29
N LYS A 56 10.22 -19.61 -7.93
CA LYS A 56 10.60 -21.03 -7.92
C LYS A 56 9.65 -21.90 -7.09
N GLU A 57 9.03 -21.34 -6.05
CA GLU A 57 8.07 -22.02 -5.18
C GLU A 57 6.63 -22.09 -5.73
N PHE A 58 6.29 -21.49 -6.89
CA PHE A 58 4.90 -21.22 -7.28
C PHE A 58 4.69 -21.25 -8.82
N GLN A 59 3.94 -22.22 -9.39
CA GLN A 59 3.82 -22.39 -10.87
C GLN A 59 2.47 -23.00 -11.37
N ASP A 60 1.74 -22.23 -12.21
CA ASP A 60 0.81 -22.62 -13.29
C ASP A 60 0.77 -21.42 -14.28
N ALA A 61 -0.01 -21.43 -15.36
CA ALA A 61 -0.09 -20.35 -16.37
C ALA A 61 -1.50 -19.72 -16.47
N VAL A 62 -1.59 -18.46 -16.94
CA VAL A 62 -2.87 -17.71 -17.04
C VAL A 62 -3.84 -18.41 -17.99
N LYS A 63 -5.03 -18.75 -17.48
CA LYS A 63 -6.12 -19.39 -18.24
C LYS A 63 -7.19 -18.37 -18.58
N LYS A 64 -8.05 -18.74 -19.54
CA LYS A 64 -9.29 -18.00 -19.80
C LYS A 64 -10.15 -17.99 -18.53
N ASP A 65 -10.84 -16.89 -18.28
CA ASP A 65 -11.67 -16.65 -17.11
C ASP A 65 -10.88 -16.58 -15.78
N SER A 66 -9.53 -16.48 -15.80
CA SER A 66 -8.74 -16.22 -14.58
C SER A 66 -9.01 -14.82 -14.01
N LEU A 67 -8.95 -14.69 -12.68
CA LEU A 67 -8.95 -13.40 -11.97
C LEU A 67 -7.52 -13.07 -11.54
N LEU A 68 -6.95 -12.03 -12.16
CA LEU A 68 -5.62 -11.53 -11.84
C LEU A 68 -5.74 -10.29 -10.95
N ILE A 69 -5.09 -10.34 -9.80
CA ILE A 69 -5.08 -9.24 -8.85
C ILE A 69 -3.65 -8.74 -8.70
N ASP A 70 -3.39 -7.50 -9.12
CA ASP A 70 -2.12 -6.84 -8.84
C ASP A 70 -2.22 -6.07 -7.52
N SER A 71 -1.55 -6.57 -6.47
CA SER A 71 -1.43 -5.85 -5.19
C SER A 71 -0.18 -4.98 -5.10
N GLY A 72 0.56 -4.85 -6.20
CA GLY A 72 1.65 -3.91 -6.33
C GLY A 72 1.21 -2.46 -6.20
N THR A 73 2.20 -1.58 -6.11
CA THR A 73 2.01 -0.13 -6.25
C THR A 73 2.77 0.30 -7.50
N ILE A 74 2.25 -0.03 -8.69
CA ILE A 74 2.77 0.35 -10.02
C ILE A 74 1.87 1.41 -10.66
N ASP A 75 2.31 2.17 -11.67
CA ASP A 75 1.59 3.38 -12.12
C ASP A 75 0.17 3.12 -12.71
N PRO A 76 -0.86 4.00 -12.54
CA PRO A 76 -2.21 3.69 -13.04
C PRO A 76 -2.26 3.51 -14.57
N ALA A 77 -1.38 4.18 -15.32
CA ALA A 77 -1.29 3.97 -16.76
C ALA A 77 -0.86 2.52 -17.07
N VAL A 78 0.10 2.01 -16.31
CA VAL A 78 0.58 0.61 -16.42
C VAL A 78 -0.52 -0.36 -16.01
N SER A 79 -1.26 -0.12 -14.92
CA SER A 79 -2.38 -0.98 -14.52
C SER A 79 -3.46 -1.05 -15.61
N LYS A 80 -3.77 0.08 -16.25
CA LYS A 80 -4.72 0.13 -17.38
C LYS A 80 -4.20 -0.58 -18.62
N GLU A 81 -2.90 -0.50 -18.91
CA GLU A 81 -2.27 -1.26 -19.99
C GLU A 81 -2.32 -2.77 -19.73
N LEU A 82 -1.98 -3.20 -18.51
CA LEU A 82 -2.08 -4.59 -18.08
C LEU A 82 -3.52 -5.10 -18.18
N ALA A 83 -4.50 -4.32 -17.70
CA ALA A 83 -5.90 -4.70 -17.79
C ALA A 83 -6.34 -4.97 -19.23
N LYS A 84 -5.91 -4.14 -20.20
CA LYS A 84 -6.20 -4.36 -21.63
C LYS A 84 -5.55 -5.63 -22.17
N GLU A 85 -4.31 -5.93 -21.78
CA GLU A 85 -3.65 -7.17 -22.22
C GLU A 85 -4.30 -8.42 -21.60
N VAL A 86 -4.71 -8.34 -20.34
CA VAL A 86 -5.44 -9.42 -19.64
C VAL A 86 -6.83 -9.64 -20.26
N GLU A 87 -7.52 -8.56 -20.62
CA GLU A 87 -8.83 -8.64 -21.30
C GLU A 87 -8.72 -9.36 -22.66
N LYS A 88 -7.65 -9.11 -23.44
CA LYS A 88 -7.39 -9.83 -24.71
C LYS A 88 -7.20 -11.34 -24.51
N MET A 89 -6.75 -11.77 -23.33
CA MET A 89 -6.61 -13.19 -22.96
C MET A 89 -7.93 -13.80 -22.47
N GLY A 90 -9.00 -13.01 -22.38
CA GLY A 90 -10.31 -13.44 -21.86
C GLY A 90 -10.28 -13.65 -20.34
N ALA A 91 -9.44 -12.91 -19.62
CA ALA A 91 -9.34 -12.93 -18.16
C ALA A 91 -9.73 -11.55 -17.58
N VAL A 92 -9.87 -11.48 -16.25
CA VAL A 92 -10.22 -10.24 -15.54
C VAL A 92 -9.03 -9.74 -14.74
N PHE A 93 -8.77 -8.43 -14.80
CA PHE A 93 -7.74 -7.77 -14.02
C PHE A 93 -8.35 -6.81 -12.99
N MET A 94 -7.80 -6.80 -11.77
CA MET A 94 -8.11 -5.80 -10.75
C MET A 94 -6.81 -5.29 -10.10
N ASP A 95 -6.72 -3.99 -9.84
CA ASP A 95 -5.58 -3.40 -9.11
C ASP A 95 -5.96 -3.16 -7.64
N ALA A 96 -5.31 -3.89 -6.74
CA ALA A 96 -5.64 -4.00 -5.32
C ALA A 96 -4.43 -3.70 -4.40
N PRO A 97 -3.83 -2.50 -4.46
CA PRO A 97 -2.75 -2.09 -3.56
C PRO A 97 -3.16 -2.19 -2.09
N VAL A 98 -2.13 -2.35 -1.25
CA VAL A 98 -2.30 -2.60 0.18
C VAL A 98 -1.78 -1.47 1.07
N SER A 99 -2.46 -1.25 2.19
CA SER A 99 -2.00 -0.44 3.33
C SER A 99 -1.86 -1.30 4.59
N GLY A 100 -0.90 -0.95 5.46
CA GLY A 100 -0.66 -1.63 6.75
C GLY A 100 0.78 -2.18 6.94
N GLY A 101 1.57 -2.26 5.88
CA GLY A 101 2.98 -2.68 5.94
C GLY A 101 3.19 -4.16 6.29
N VAL A 102 4.44 -4.55 6.56
CA VAL A 102 4.84 -5.96 6.75
C VAL A 102 4.16 -6.60 7.97
N GLY A 103 3.95 -5.83 9.05
CA GLY A 103 3.26 -6.32 10.25
C GLY A 103 1.83 -6.74 9.97
N ALA A 104 1.05 -5.87 9.31
CA ALA A 104 -0.32 -6.18 8.90
C ALA A 104 -0.37 -7.33 7.88
N ALA A 105 0.58 -7.40 6.93
CA ALA A 105 0.66 -8.48 5.96
C ALA A 105 0.83 -9.85 6.61
N ARG A 106 1.71 -9.95 7.63
CA ARG A 106 1.91 -11.20 8.39
C ARG A 106 0.67 -11.61 9.18
N LEU A 107 -0.09 -10.65 9.69
CA LEU A 107 -1.28 -10.88 10.51
C LEU A 107 -2.57 -11.06 9.70
N GLY A 108 -2.55 -10.84 8.37
CA GLY A 108 -3.76 -10.85 7.55
C GLY A 108 -4.67 -9.64 7.78
N ASN A 109 -4.13 -8.52 8.26
CA ASN A 109 -4.88 -7.31 8.64
C ASN A 109 -4.62 -6.13 7.69
N LEU A 110 -4.25 -6.41 6.43
CA LEU A 110 -4.08 -5.37 5.42
C LEU A 110 -5.41 -4.69 5.09
N THR A 111 -5.32 -3.44 4.63
CA THR A 111 -6.41 -2.76 3.94
C THR A 111 -6.17 -2.82 2.45
N PHE A 112 -7.10 -3.39 1.69
CA PHE A 112 -7.08 -3.42 0.24
C PHE A 112 -7.95 -2.30 -0.33
N MET A 113 -7.41 -1.57 -1.30
CA MET A 113 -8.15 -0.59 -2.11
C MET A 113 -8.26 -1.19 -3.51
N VAL A 114 -9.44 -1.58 -3.96
CA VAL A 114 -9.61 -2.45 -5.13
C VAL A 114 -10.26 -1.67 -6.28
N GLY A 115 -9.56 -1.55 -7.39
CA GLY A 115 -10.06 -1.05 -8.67
C GLY A 115 -10.31 -2.19 -9.66
N GLY A 116 -11.39 -2.12 -10.43
CA GLY A 116 -11.73 -3.14 -11.43
C GLY A 116 -13.18 -3.07 -11.89
N VAL A 117 -13.66 -4.13 -12.52
CA VAL A 117 -15.09 -4.30 -12.84
C VAL A 117 -15.82 -4.69 -11.56
N GLU A 118 -16.91 -4.01 -11.23
CA GLU A 118 -17.65 -4.20 -9.96
C GLU A 118 -18.13 -5.64 -9.77
N ASP A 119 -18.57 -6.31 -10.84
CA ASP A 119 -19.03 -7.70 -10.81
C ASP A 119 -17.93 -8.68 -10.34
N ALA A 120 -16.65 -8.34 -10.54
CA ALA A 120 -15.52 -9.14 -10.09
C ALA A 120 -15.11 -8.86 -8.63
N PHE A 121 -15.62 -7.78 -8.03
CA PHE A 121 -15.23 -7.37 -6.67
C PHE A 121 -15.65 -8.39 -5.61
N ALA A 122 -16.80 -9.05 -5.76
CA ALA A 122 -17.24 -10.09 -4.84
C ALA A 122 -16.27 -11.29 -4.80
N ALA A 123 -15.78 -11.73 -5.96
CA ALA A 123 -14.79 -12.80 -6.06
C ALA A 123 -13.43 -12.35 -5.52
N ALA A 124 -13.01 -11.11 -5.81
CA ALA A 124 -11.80 -10.55 -5.23
C ALA A 124 -11.91 -10.43 -3.70
N GLN A 125 -13.07 -10.09 -3.16
CA GLN A 125 -13.28 -9.93 -1.72
C GLN A 125 -13.10 -11.23 -0.95
N GLU A 126 -13.51 -12.36 -1.52
CA GLU A 126 -13.28 -13.69 -0.94
C GLU A 126 -11.78 -13.99 -0.81
N LEU A 127 -11.00 -13.75 -1.87
CA LEU A 127 -9.56 -13.98 -1.90
C LEU A 127 -8.79 -12.99 -1.01
N LEU A 128 -9.07 -11.70 -1.17
CA LEU A 128 -8.36 -10.62 -0.48
C LEU A 128 -8.70 -10.60 1.02
N GLY A 129 -9.88 -11.08 1.41
CA GLY A 129 -10.27 -11.26 2.81
C GLY A 129 -9.37 -12.24 3.59
N CYS A 130 -8.69 -13.17 2.90
CA CYS A 130 -7.70 -14.04 3.54
C CYS A 130 -6.41 -13.31 3.96
N MET A 131 -6.19 -12.10 3.43
CA MET A 131 -4.96 -11.31 3.63
C MET A 131 -5.22 -9.96 4.29
N GLY A 132 -6.48 -9.54 4.36
CA GLY A 132 -6.87 -8.21 4.81
C GLY A 132 -8.13 -8.20 5.65
N SER A 133 -8.16 -7.30 6.63
CA SER A 133 -9.32 -7.09 7.50
C SER A 133 -10.27 -6.02 6.97
N SER A 134 -9.88 -5.28 5.94
CA SER A 134 -10.69 -4.22 5.33
C SER A 134 -10.46 -4.19 3.82
N LEU A 135 -11.56 -4.12 3.07
CA LEU A 135 -11.55 -4.07 1.62
C LEU A 135 -12.47 -2.95 1.18
N VAL A 136 -11.96 -2.06 0.33
CA VAL A 136 -12.68 -0.89 -0.17
C VAL A 136 -12.67 -0.92 -1.68
N TYR A 137 -13.84 -1.01 -2.31
CA TYR A 137 -13.97 -0.86 -3.75
C TYR A 137 -13.79 0.63 -4.13
N CYS A 138 -12.88 0.91 -5.05
CA CYS A 138 -12.49 2.27 -5.43
C CYS A 138 -13.04 2.70 -6.81
N GLY A 139 -13.67 1.78 -7.56
CA GLY A 139 -14.20 2.02 -8.90
C GLY A 139 -13.41 1.25 -9.97
N ALA A 140 -13.31 1.82 -11.18
CA ALA A 140 -12.62 1.19 -12.30
C ALA A 140 -11.11 0.99 -12.05
N VAL A 141 -10.46 0.15 -12.86
CA VAL A 141 -8.99 -0.04 -12.85
C VAL A 141 -8.27 1.32 -12.87
N GLY A 142 -7.33 1.52 -11.97
CA GLY A 142 -6.54 2.74 -11.82
C GLY A 142 -7.15 3.80 -10.89
N THR A 143 -8.27 3.52 -10.23
CA THR A 143 -8.84 4.39 -9.17
C THR A 143 -8.23 4.13 -7.78
N GLU A 144 -7.60 2.96 -7.64
CA GLU A 144 -6.95 2.37 -6.46
C GLU A 144 -5.87 3.26 -5.80
N ARG A 145 -5.12 3.97 -6.64
CA ARG A 145 -4.00 4.87 -6.31
C ARG A 145 -4.24 6.28 -6.78
N ALA A 146 -5.51 6.65 -6.98
CA ALA A 146 -5.92 7.93 -6.44
C ALA A 146 -5.99 7.83 -4.90
N ALA A 147 -6.71 6.82 -4.37
CA ALA A 147 -6.93 6.67 -2.93
C ALA A 147 -5.63 6.45 -2.14
N LYS A 148 -4.83 5.45 -2.52
CA LYS A 148 -3.56 5.14 -1.86
C LYS A 148 -2.56 6.30 -1.91
N THR A 149 -2.41 6.92 -3.09
CA THR A 149 -1.46 8.02 -3.30
C THR A 149 -1.85 9.26 -2.48
N CYS A 150 -3.12 9.62 -2.47
CA CYS A 150 -3.64 10.69 -1.61
C CYS A 150 -3.40 10.38 -0.13
N ASN A 151 -3.67 9.14 0.31
CA ASN A 151 -3.42 8.70 1.69
C ASN A 151 -1.94 8.82 2.07
N ASN A 152 -1.03 8.32 1.24
CA ASN A 152 0.40 8.35 1.55
C ASN A 152 0.99 9.75 1.45
N MET A 153 0.48 10.60 0.56
CA MET A 153 0.83 12.03 0.53
C MET A 153 0.40 12.73 1.82
N LEU A 154 -0.84 12.52 2.29
CA LEU A 154 -1.30 13.07 3.56
C LEU A 154 -0.49 12.53 4.74
N LEU A 155 -0.20 11.23 4.76
CA LEU A 155 0.66 10.60 5.77
C LEU A 155 2.04 11.26 5.84
N ALA A 156 2.67 11.50 4.69
CA ALA A 156 3.97 12.16 4.60
C ALA A 156 3.92 13.58 5.18
N ILE A 157 2.94 14.38 4.75
CA ILE A 157 2.73 15.76 5.23
C ILE A 157 2.54 15.76 6.75
N SER A 158 1.66 14.91 7.27
CA SER A 158 1.39 14.84 8.70
C SER A 158 2.56 14.29 9.51
N MET A 159 3.36 13.36 8.97
CA MET A 159 4.57 12.87 9.63
C MET A 159 5.63 13.96 9.75
N ILE A 160 5.86 14.71 8.67
CA ILE A 160 6.77 15.86 8.67
C ILE A 160 6.27 16.92 9.64
N GLY A 161 4.99 17.29 9.58
CA GLY A 161 4.41 18.26 10.51
C GLY A 161 4.48 17.81 11.97
N THR A 162 4.30 16.51 12.24
CA THR A 162 4.50 15.94 13.59
C THR A 162 5.96 16.07 14.01
N ALA A 163 6.91 15.74 13.14
CA ALA A 163 8.33 15.84 13.43
C ALA A 163 8.78 17.28 13.69
N GLU A 164 8.35 18.23 12.86
CA GLU A 164 8.62 19.67 13.04
C GLU A 164 8.02 20.21 14.33
N ALA A 165 6.73 19.94 14.59
CA ALA A 165 6.07 20.41 15.81
C ALA A 165 6.73 19.85 17.08
N MET A 166 7.10 18.57 17.06
CA MET A 166 7.83 17.94 18.16
C MET A 166 9.24 18.54 18.31
N ASN A 167 9.98 18.74 17.22
CA ASN A 167 11.32 19.32 17.26
C ASN A 167 11.29 20.75 17.82
N LEU A 168 10.37 21.59 17.33
CA LEU A 168 10.17 22.95 17.82
C LEU A 168 9.82 22.96 19.31
N GLY A 169 8.86 22.15 19.73
CA GLY A 169 8.46 22.10 21.14
C GLY A 169 9.58 21.64 22.07
N ILE A 170 10.41 20.69 21.65
CA ILE A 170 11.61 20.27 22.37
C ILE A 170 12.62 21.42 22.44
N GLY A 171 12.84 22.14 21.34
CA GLY A 171 13.71 23.33 21.31
C GLY A 171 13.22 24.46 22.23
N LEU A 172 11.90 24.55 22.46
CA LEU A 172 11.27 25.46 23.42
C LEU A 172 11.29 24.93 24.87
N GLY A 173 11.91 23.78 25.13
CA GLY A 173 12.08 23.22 26.47
C GLY A 173 10.94 22.33 26.96
N LEU A 174 10.03 21.91 26.07
CA LEU A 174 8.96 20.98 26.45
C LEU A 174 9.47 19.54 26.52
N ASP A 175 8.99 18.80 27.52
CA ASP A 175 9.15 17.35 27.56
C ASP A 175 8.42 16.70 26.35
N PRO A 176 9.09 15.83 25.57
CA PRO A 176 8.49 15.21 24.39
C PRO A 176 7.22 14.40 24.70
N LYS A 177 7.16 13.69 25.84
CA LYS A 177 5.99 12.86 26.20
C LYS A 177 4.80 13.75 26.54
N LEU A 178 5.03 14.85 27.26
CA LEU A 178 4.00 15.83 27.58
C LEU A 178 3.46 16.49 26.30
N LEU A 179 4.33 16.92 25.39
CA LEU A 179 3.91 17.52 24.12
C LEU A 179 3.11 16.53 23.26
N ALA A 180 3.59 15.29 23.13
CA ALA A 180 2.87 14.25 22.40
C ALA A 180 1.50 13.96 23.01
N LYS A 181 1.37 13.98 24.34
CA LYS A 181 0.07 13.86 25.01
C LYS A 181 -0.86 15.01 24.63
N ASN A 182 -0.38 16.25 24.68
CA ASN A 182 -1.17 17.44 24.33
C ASN A 182 -1.65 17.40 22.87
N LEU A 183 -0.75 17.12 21.92
CA LEU A 183 -1.12 17.00 20.50
C LEU A 183 -2.23 15.96 20.29
N ASN A 184 -2.15 14.82 20.98
CA ASN A 184 -3.09 13.70 20.80
C ASN A 184 -4.43 13.86 21.52
N MET A 185 -4.60 14.90 22.34
CA MET A 185 -5.90 15.30 22.91
C MET A 185 -6.46 16.58 22.29
N SER A 186 -5.76 17.13 21.30
CA SER A 186 -6.07 18.41 20.66
C SER A 186 -6.32 18.24 19.16
N SER A 187 -6.57 19.34 18.46
CA SER A 187 -6.81 19.37 17.01
C SER A 187 -5.62 18.96 16.16
N GLY A 188 -4.40 18.94 16.72
CA GLY A 188 -3.19 18.48 16.04
C GLY A 188 -3.06 16.96 15.92
N ARG A 189 -4.00 16.19 16.50
CA ARG A 189 -3.94 14.72 16.49
C ARG A 189 -4.01 14.18 15.06
N CYS A 190 -3.05 13.33 14.71
CA CYS A 190 -3.07 12.52 13.49
C CYS A 190 -2.53 11.11 13.77
N TRP A 191 -2.57 10.23 12.76
CA TRP A 191 -2.04 8.86 12.92
C TRP A 191 -0.55 8.86 13.28
N SER A 192 0.25 9.73 12.67
CA SER A 192 1.68 9.88 12.93
C SER A 192 1.96 10.27 14.39
N SER A 193 1.17 11.19 14.97
CA SER A 193 1.34 11.61 16.37
C SER A 193 0.76 10.61 17.38
N ALA A 194 -0.31 9.89 17.02
CA ALA A 194 -1.02 9.01 17.95
C ALA A 194 -0.42 7.60 17.99
N THR A 195 -0.11 7.03 16.83
CA THR A 195 0.16 5.60 16.65
C THR A 195 1.59 5.31 16.18
N TYR A 196 2.29 6.29 15.59
CA TYR A 196 3.59 6.07 14.94
C TYR A 196 4.61 7.18 15.24
N LYS A 197 4.73 7.53 16.52
CA LYS A 197 5.44 8.74 16.96
C LYS A 197 6.90 8.76 16.48
N PRO A 198 7.37 9.83 15.82
CA PRO A 198 8.70 9.86 15.22
C PRO A 198 9.83 10.14 16.22
N VAL A 199 9.51 10.51 17.46
CA VAL A 199 10.50 10.89 18.48
C VAL A 199 10.90 9.67 19.33
N PRO A 200 12.21 9.30 19.39
CA PRO A 200 12.68 8.20 20.21
C PRO A 200 12.30 8.34 21.68
N GLY A 201 11.91 7.23 22.32
CA GLY A 201 11.55 7.18 23.74
C GLY A 201 10.15 7.69 24.10
N VAL A 202 9.34 8.15 23.13
CA VAL A 202 7.96 8.61 23.39
C VAL A 202 6.95 7.46 23.30
N MET A 203 7.21 6.45 22.47
CA MET A 203 6.33 5.31 22.26
C MET A 203 7.17 4.05 22.01
N GLU A 204 6.80 2.95 22.65
CA GLU A 204 7.39 1.63 22.40
C GLU A 204 6.76 0.97 21.17
N GLY A 205 7.44 -0.01 20.58
CA GLY A 205 6.91 -0.81 19.47
C GLY A 205 6.78 -0.06 18.12
N VAL A 206 7.35 1.14 18.01
CA VAL A 206 7.44 1.91 16.76
C VAL A 206 8.90 2.04 16.30
N PRO A 207 9.18 2.30 15.02
CA PRO A 207 10.56 2.35 14.52
C PRO A 207 11.45 3.36 15.23
N SER A 208 10.93 4.51 15.67
CA SER A 208 11.72 5.51 16.41
C SER A 208 12.29 4.98 17.74
N ALA A 209 11.72 3.91 18.31
CA ALA A 209 12.27 3.23 19.49
C ALA A 209 13.37 2.21 19.15
N ASN A 210 13.63 1.95 17.86
CA ASN A 210 14.58 0.95 17.38
C ASN A 210 15.46 1.52 16.25
N ASP A 211 16.02 2.71 16.45
CA ASP A 211 16.88 3.43 15.49
C ASP A 211 16.28 3.49 14.05
N TYR A 212 14.96 3.62 13.96
CA TYR A 212 14.20 3.67 12.72
C TYR A 212 14.41 2.44 11.82
N GLN A 213 14.70 1.28 12.39
CA GLN A 213 14.80 0.02 11.63
C GLN A 213 13.43 -0.57 11.30
N GLY A 214 13.35 -1.23 10.14
CA GLY A 214 12.12 -1.87 9.67
C GLY A 214 11.07 -0.85 9.19
N GLY A 215 9.80 -1.10 9.53
CA GLY A 215 8.71 -0.18 9.21
C GLY A 215 8.46 0.01 7.71
N PHE A 216 8.14 1.25 7.33
CA PHE A 216 7.94 1.68 5.95
C PHE A 216 9.11 2.55 5.50
N GLY A 217 10.02 1.98 4.70
CA GLY A 217 11.29 2.61 4.35
C GLY A 217 11.14 3.94 3.61
N THR A 218 12.05 4.88 3.89
CA THR A 218 12.11 6.21 3.28
C THR A 218 12.15 6.17 1.76
N THR A 219 12.84 5.19 1.17
CA THR A 219 12.84 4.99 -0.30
C THR A 219 11.44 4.71 -0.86
N LEU A 220 10.63 3.93 -0.14
CA LEU A 220 9.26 3.62 -0.55
C LEU A 220 8.35 4.84 -0.38
N MET A 221 8.51 5.60 0.71
CA MET A 221 7.80 6.87 0.89
C MET A 221 8.12 7.87 -0.23
N ALA A 222 9.41 8.04 -0.55
CA ALA A 222 9.84 8.91 -1.64
C ALA A 222 9.27 8.47 -3.00
N LYS A 223 9.22 7.16 -3.26
CA LYS A 223 8.59 6.60 -4.46
C LYS A 223 7.10 6.93 -4.53
N ASP A 224 6.35 6.69 -3.46
CA ASP A 224 4.91 6.96 -3.43
C ASP A 224 4.59 8.45 -3.58
N LEU A 225 5.44 9.33 -3.04
CA LEU A 225 5.34 10.77 -3.23
C LEU A 225 5.72 11.21 -4.66
N GLY A 226 6.62 10.49 -5.32
CA GLY A 226 6.87 10.66 -6.76
C GLY A 226 5.61 10.38 -7.59
N LEU A 227 4.91 9.28 -7.29
CA LEU A 227 3.63 8.96 -7.92
C LEU A 227 2.56 10.04 -7.66
N ALA A 228 2.54 10.62 -6.46
CA ALA A 228 1.67 11.74 -6.12
C ALA A 228 2.01 13.00 -6.93
N GLN A 229 3.30 13.29 -7.10
CA GLN A 229 3.79 14.42 -7.89
C GLN A 229 3.41 14.29 -9.37
N ASP A 230 3.61 13.10 -9.94
CA ASP A 230 3.31 12.82 -11.35
C ASP A 230 1.80 12.90 -11.59
N SER A 231 1.01 12.30 -10.69
CA SER A 231 -0.46 12.36 -10.74
C SER A 231 -0.96 13.80 -10.65
N ALA A 232 -0.46 14.59 -9.69
CA ALA A 232 -0.84 15.98 -9.51
C ALA A 232 -0.50 16.85 -10.72
N THR A 233 0.67 16.60 -11.36
CA THR A 233 1.04 17.25 -12.62
C THR A 233 0.04 16.90 -13.72
N SER A 234 -0.27 15.62 -13.89
CA SER A 234 -1.20 15.13 -14.92
C SER A 234 -2.61 15.69 -14.75
N THR A 235 -3.09 15.84 -13.50
CA THR A 235 -4.44 16.36 -13.20
C THR A 235 -4.45 17.87 -12.96
N LYS A 236 -3.31 18.56 -13.11
CA LYS A 236 -3.15 20.00 -12.84
C LYS A 236 -3.60 20.40 -11.42
N SER A 237 -3.38 19.53 -10.44
CA SER A 237 -3.80 19.73 -9.05
C SER A 237 -2.67 20.36 -8.22
N PRO A 238 -2.89 21.51 -7.57
CA PRO A 238 -1.85 22.13 -6.75
C PRO A 238 -1.66 21.38 -5.42
N ILE A 239 -0.44 20.88 -5.18
CA ILE A 239 -0.09 20.10 -3.99
C ILE A 239 1.12 20.68 -3.26
N LEU A 240 1.09 21.96 -2.87
CA LEU A 240 2.25 22.67 -2.29
C LEU A 240 2.99 21.89 -1.19
N LEU A 241 2.25 21.42 -0.17
CA LEU A 241 2.82 20.66 0.94
C LEU A 241 3.25 19.24 0.51
N GLY A 242 2.52 18.62 -0.41
CA GLY A 242 2.86 17.30 -0.95
C GLY A 242 4.17 17.34 -1.75
N SER A 243 4.36 18.38 -2.57
CA SER A 243 5.59 18.62 -3.31
C SER A 243 6.77 18.84 -2.36
N LEU A 244 6.60 19.65 -1.31
CA LEU A 244 7.66 19.86 -0.31
C LEU A 244 8.00 18.55 0.42
N ALA A 245 6.98 17.78 0.82
CA ALA A 245 7.18 16.47 1.44
C ALA A 245 7.95 15.52 0.51
N HIS A 246 7.60 15.48 -0.77
CA HIS A 246 8.32 14.70 -1.77
C HIS A 246 9.79 15.09 -1.82
N GLN A 247 10.10 16.38 -1.92
CA GLN A 247 11.49 16.86 -1.97
C GLN A 247 12.25 16.53 -0.68
N LEU A 248 11.62 16.66 0.49
CA LEU A 248 12.26 16.34 1.77
C LEU A 248 12.68 14.87 1.84
N TYR A 249 11.77 13.94 1.53
CA TYR A 249 12.11 12.51 1.50
C TYR A 249 13.13 12.16 0.41
N ARG A 250 13.09 12.85 -0.74
CA ARG A 250 14.13 12.72 -1.78
C ARG A 250 15.50 13.18 -1.30
N MET A 251 15.58 14.23 -0.49
CA MET A 251 16.83 14.69 0.13
C MET A 251 17.33 13.73 1.21
N MET A 252 16.44 13.07 1.95
CA MET A 252 16.81 12.07 2.96
C MET A 252 17.48 10.85 2.33
N CYS A 253 16.96 10.34 1.21
CA CYS A 253 17.45 9.12 0.54
C CYS A 253 18.99 9.06 0.36
N PRO A 254 19.67 10.05 -0.25
CA PRO A 254 21.12 10.02 -0.43
C PRO A 254 21.92 10.33 0.84
N LYS A 255 21.29 10.83 1.92
CA LYS A 255 21.96 11.13 3.19
C LYS A 255 21.94 9.97 4.19
N GLY A 256 21.85 8.73 3.71
CA GLY A 256 21.88 7.53 4.56
C GLY A 256 20.54 7.09 5.16
N TYR A 257 19.45 7.80 4.87
CA TYR A 257 18.12 7.48 5.40
C TYR A 257 17.30 6.53 4.52
N SER A 258 17.77 6.21 3.31
CA SER A 258 17.03 5.41 2.31
C SER A 258 16.40 4.12 2.86
N LYS A 259 17.12 3.41 3.74
CA LYS A 259 16.69 2.14 4.37
C LYS A 259 16.04 2.32 5.74
N LYS A 260 16.09 3.51 6.33
CA LYS A 260 15.41 3.81 7.60
C LYS A 260 13.92 4.03 7.34
N ASP A 261 13.10 3.73 8.33
CA ASP A 261 11.68 4.04 8.36
C ASP A 261 11.43 5.54 8.11
N PHE A 262 10.36 5.87 7.40
CA PHE A 262 10.03 7.25 7.01
C PHE A 262 9.87 8.21 8.21
N SER A 263 9.53 7.71 9.41
CA SER A 263 9.48 8.54 10.63
C SER A 263 10.86 9.10 11.05
N SER A 264 11.95 8.60 10.47
CA SER A 264 13.30 9.15 10.62
C SER A 264 13.47 10.58 10.09
N VAL A 265 12.45 11.14 9.45
CA VAL A 265 12.43 12.58 9.11
C VAL A 265 12.61 13.48 10.34
N PHE A 266 12.18 13.03 11.53
CA PHE A 266 12.51 13.74 12.78
C PHE A 266 14.01 13.76 13.07
N GLN A 267 14.71 12.64 12.86
CA GLN A 267 16.16 12.57 13.02
C GLN A 267 16.85 13.49 12.01
N PHE A 268 16.42 13.48 10.74
CA PHE A 268 16.94 14.36 9.69
C PHE A 268 16.75 15.85 10.00
N LEU A 269 15.64 16.26 10.62
CA LEU A 269 15.37 17.65 11.01
C LEU A 269 16.14 18.12 12.25
N ARG A 270 16.81 17.20 12.96
CA ARG A 270 17.62 17.49 14.15
C ARG A 270 19.12 17.51 13.89
N GLU A 271 19.55 17.03 12.72
CA GLU A 271 20.91 17.22 12.20
C GLU A 271 21.11 18.66 11.73
#